data_AF-A0A939JQV0-F1
#
_entry.id   AF-A0A939JQV0-F1
#
_cell.length_a   1.000
_cell.length_b   1.000
_cell.length_c   1.000
_cell.angle_alpha   90.00
_cell.angle_beta   90.00
_cell.angle_gamma   90.00
#
_symmetry.space_group_name_H-M   'P 1'
#
loop_
_entity.id
_entity.type
_entity.pdbx_description
1 polymer ?
#
loop_
_entity_poly.entity_id
_entity_poly.type
_entity_poly.pdbx_seq_one_letter_code
_entity_poly.pdbx_strand_id
1 'polypeptide(L)'
;MRGVPTILHLDMDAFYASAEQAAKPSLRGKPVVVGGIGPRGVVATASYEARVFGVRSAMATAQARRLCPNAAYLTPRFGLYQHISQIVMELLRELSPLVEPLSLDEAFVDLEAGGVEPTPAAVRAVGEKLRRDIARATGLTGSVGLAGSKMLAKIASEEAKPDGLLLIAPGTELGILGPMSVRAIPGVGPATAETLRRAGITTVAETAEAGEDELVRLLGRAHGGGLYALATGHDDRPVVADRDAKSVSVEDTFAEDLTDRTRVELELARLADRCVRRLRGAGRSGRTVVIKVRSYDFSTLTRSETLRGPTDDPAVIREAAARLLDGVDTTAGVRLLGVGVSGLADYTQEDLFAQAASAPDETPEASADEEGESAGAQQPADPAPPRRWLPGLDVRHAEYGPGWVQGSGLGRVTVRFETPWSAPGRVRTLAVDDPALEPAEPLPLVRDTDGPDPVDHGGPADHGGPGGQDGPEGVPGSGGSPESAGAGACGAGSSRP
;
A
#
# COMPACT_ATOMS: atom_id res chain seq x y z
N MET A 1 4.33 -16.76 -27.21
CA MET A 1 3.69 -15.42 -27.18
C MET A 1 2.34 -15.42 -27.90
N ARG A 2 1.30 -14.81 -27.31
CA ARG A 2 -0.04 -14.81 -27.92
C ARG A 2 -0.07 -13.94 -29.16
N GLY A 3 -0.80 -14.37 -30.19
CA GLY A 3 -1.00 -13.59 -31.42
C GLY A 3 -1.94 -12.39 -31.28
N VAL A 4 -2.42 -12.11 -30.05
CA VAL A 4 -3.47 -11.13 -29.72
C VAL A 4 -3.22 -10.55 -28.32
N PRO A 5 -3.55 -9.27 -28.07
CA PRO A 5 -3.18 -8.57 -26.84
C PRO A 5 -4.20 -8.77 -25.71
N THR A 6 -4.48 -10.02 -25.35
CA THR A 6 -5.55 -10.40 -24.40
C THR A 6 -5.14 -10.40 -22.93
N ILE A 7 -3.86 -10.13 -22.62
CA ILE A 7 -3.40 -9.95 -21.25
C ILE A 7 -3.61 -8.49 -20.86
N LEU A 8 -4.47 -8.28 -19.86
CA LEU A 8 -4.68 -7.00 -19.23
C LEU A 8 -3.84 -6.91 -17.95
N HIS A 9 -3.28 -5.74 -17.71
CA HIS A 9 -2.69 -5.36 -16.44
C HIS A 9 -3.31 -4.06 -15.97
N LEU A 10 -3.84 -4.05 -14.75
CA LEU A 10 -4.35 -2.86 -14.07
C LEU A 10 -3.38 -2.47 -12.95
N ASP A 11 -3.09 -1.18 -12.82
CA ASP A 11 -2.40 -0.57 -11.68
C ASP A 11 -3.11 0.74 -11.26
N MET A 12 -3.55 0.83 -10.00
CA MET A 12 -4.22 2.03 -9.48
C MET A 12 -3.25 3.21 -9.31
N ASP A 13 -3.65 4.38 -9.82
CA ASP A 13 -2.76 5.53 -9.90
C ASP A 13 -2.43 6.11 -8.52
N ALA A 14 -1.15 6.07 -8.13
CA ALA A 14 -0.64 6.56 -6.85
C ALA A 14 -1.52 6.13 -5.65
N PHE A 15 -1.98 4.88 -5.67
CA PHE A 15 -3.13 4.35 -4.92
C PHE A 15 -3.38 4.96 -3.54
N TYR A 16 -2.48 4.75 -2.57
CA TYR A 16 -2.72 5.24 -1.21
C TYR A 16 -2.82 6.77 -1.15
N ALA A 17 -1.98 7.50 -1.89
CA ALA A 17 -2.02 8.95 -1.88
C ALA A 17 -3.30 9.48 -2.53
N SER A 18 -3.74 8.88 -3.63
CA SER A 18 -5.00 9.22 -4.32
C SER A 18 -6.21 8.92 -3.43
N ALA A 19 -6.21 7.79 -2.71
CA ALA A 19 -7.25 7.47 -1.73
C ALA A 19 -7.31 8.51 -0.59
N GLU A 20 -6.16 8.96 -0.09
CA GLU A 20 -6.11 10.03 0.92
C GLU A 20 -6.59 11.38 0.38
N GLN A 21 -6.23 11.75 -0.86
CA GLN A 21 -6.70 12.98 -1.51
C GLN A 21 -8.21 12.94 -1.80
N ALA A 22 -8.75 11.78 -2.19
CA ALA A 22 -10.18 11.58 -2.40
C ALA A 22 -10.96 11.72 -1.08
N ALA A 23 -10.47 11.09 -0.02
CA ALA A 23 -11.08 11.11 1.31
C ALA A 23 -11.03 12.50 2.00
N LYS A 24 -10.05 13.33 1.64
CA LYS A 24 -9.76 14.60 2.33
C LYS A 24 -9.77 15.74 1.29
N PRO A 25 -10.90 16.42 1.05
CA PRO A 25 -11.02 17.45 0.02
C PRO A 25 -9.94 18.54 0.10
N SER A 26 -9.48 18.87 1.31
CA SER A 26 -8.41 19.84 1.52
C SER A 26 -7.02 19.42 0.98
N LEU A 27 -6.83 18.15 0.63
CA LEU A 27 -5.60 17.58 0.09
C LEU A 27 -5.61 17.37 -1.43
N ARG A 28 -6.76 17.52 -2.09
CA ARG A 28 -6.87 17.39 -3.56
C ARG A 28 -5.93 18.36 -4.26
N GLY A 29 -5.16 17.86 -5.23
CA GLY A 29 -4.19 18.69 -5.96
C GLY A 29 -2.97 19.10 -5.14
N LYS A 30 -2.76 18.54 -3.94
CA LYS A 30 -1.63 18.87 -3.06
C LYS A 30 -0.67 17.69 -2.91
N PRO A 31 0.63 17.95 -2.67
CA PRO A 31 1.59 16.91 -2.34
C PRO A 31 1.18 16.12 -1.09
N VAL A 32 0.86 14.85 -1.28
CA VAL A 32 0.59 13.87 -0.23
C VAL A 32 1.65 12.76 -0.27
N VAL A 33 2.12 12.37 0.91
CA VAL A 33 3.07 11.28 1.14
C VAL A 33 2.49 10.37 2.22
N VAL A 34 2.22 9.11 1.86
CA VAL A 34 1.72 8.09 2.78
C VAL A 34 2.87 7.15 3.17
N GLY A 35 3.04 6.86 4.45
CA GLY A 35 4.07 5.92 4.91
C GLY A 35 4.42 6.06 6.38
N GLY A 36 5.57 5.49 6.75
CA GLY A 36 6.08 5.66 8.11
C GLY A 36 6.45 7.13 8.35
N ILE A 37 5.77 7.80 9.29
CA ILE A 37 6.02 9.22 9.59
C ILE A 37 7.10 9.46 10.66
N GLY A 38 7.57 8.40 11.32
CA GLY A 38 8.65 8.44 12.31
C GLY A 38 10.06 8.56 11.70
N PRO A 39 11.11 8.61 12.55
CA PRO A 39 12.48 8.90 12.12
C PRO A 39 13.07 7.84 11.16
N ARG A 40 12.62 6.59 11.28
CA ARG A 40 13.04 5.46 10.43
C ARG A 40 11.99 5.06 9.40
N GLY A 41 10.98 5.91 9.21
CA GLY A 41 9.90 5.66 8.28
C GLY A 41 10.36 5.73 6.82
N VAL A 42 9.61 5.04 5.98
CA VAL A 42 9.76 5.05 4.52
C VAL A 42 8.45 5.46 3.87
N VAL A 43 8.56 6.09 2.70
CA VAL A 43 7.44 6.44 1.84
C VAL A 43 6.87 5.14 1.27
N ALA A 44 5.62 4.84 1.57
CA ALA A 44 4.88 3.76 0.92
C ALA A 44 4.43 4.24 -0.48
N THR A 45 3.77 5.39 -0.53
CA THR A 45 3.27 6.00 -1.76
C THR A 45 3.42 7.51 -1.70
N ALA A 46 3.80 8.09 -2.83
CA ALA A 46 3.78 9.54 -3.06
C ALA A 46 2.80 9.87 -4.19
N SER A 47 1.97 10.89 -3.95
CA SER A 47 1.12 11.54 -4.97
C SER A 47 1.94 12.06 -6.16
N TYR A 48 1.31 12.26 -7.31
CA TYR A 48 1.99 12.84 -8.48
C TYR A 48 2.56 14.23 -8.17
N GLU A 49 1.85 15.04 -7.39
CA GLU A 49 2.29 16.36 -6.95
C GLU A 49 3.55 16.28 -6.08
N ALA A 50 3.67 15.27 -5.22
CA ALA A 50 4.90 15.04 -4.45
C ALA A 50 6.05 14.50 -5.30
N ARG A 51 5.75 13.69 -6.33
CA ARG A 51 6.77 13.13 -7.25
C ARG A 51 7.48 14.20 -8.08
N VAL A 52 6.83 15.34 -8.36
CA VAL A 52 7.47 16.51 -9.01
C VAL A 52 8.68 17.00 -8.20
N PHE A 53 8.63 16.91 -6.87
CA PHE A 53 9.75 17.27 -5.98
C PHE A 53 10.79 16.15 -5.83
N GLY A 54 10.66 15.06 -6.60
CA GLY A 54 11.57 13.92 -6.55
C GLY A 54 11.26 12.90 -5.45
N VAL A 55 10.16 13.05 -4.71
CA VAL A 55 9.73 12.04 -3.72
C VAL A 55 9.29 10.75 -4.44
N ARG A 56 9.73 9.59 -3.95
CA ARG A 56 9.44 8.28 -4.54
C ARG A 56 9.12 7.25 -3.46
N SER A 57 8.40 6.20 -3.82
CA SER A 57 8.20 5.03 -2.95
C SER A 57 9.55 4.42 -2.53
N ALA A 58 9.57 3.81 -1.35
CA ALA A 58 10.76 3.29 -0.66
C ALA A 58 11.83 4.33 -0.28
N MET A 59 11.62 5.63 -0.56
CA MET A 59 12.48 6.70 -0.06
C MET A 59 12.34 6.84 1.46
N ALA A 60 13.44 7.13 2.16
CA ALA A 60 13.38 7.49 3.57
C ALA A 60 12.50 8.74 3.79
N THR A 61 11.57 8.71 4.74
CA THR A 61 10.66 9.83 5.00
C THR A 61 11.40 11.11 5.37
N ALA A 62 12.54 11.01 6.06
CA ALA A 62 13.41 12.15 6.34
C ALA A 62 13.95 12.82 5.07
N GLN A 63 14.30 12.04 4.04
CA GLN A 63 14.71 12.58 2.75
C GLN A 63 13.52 13.19 2.02
N ALA A 64 12.37 12.53 2.03
CA ALA A 64 11.15 13.08 1.44
C ALA A 64 10.80 14.45 2.06
N ARG A 65 10.92 14.61 3.38
CA ARG A 65 10.69 15.89 4.10
C ARG A 65 11.66 16.99 3.69
N ARG A 66 12.90 16.64 3.35
CA ARG A 66 13.87 17.62 2.81
C ARG A 66 13.51 18.06 1.39
N LEU A 67 13.02 17.13 0.57
CA LEU A 67 12.65 17.40 -0.82
C LEU A 67 11.30 18.15 -0.95
N CYS A 68 10.32 17.79 -0.14
CA CYS A 68 8.96 18.34 -0.19
C CYS A 68 8.45 18.67 1.23
N PRO A 69 9.01 19.71 1.88
CA PRO A 69 8.71 20.03 3.28
C PRO A 69 7.24 20.37 3.54
N ASN A 70 6.53 20.88 2.52
CA ASN A 70 5.13 21.30 2.60
C ASN A 70 4.13 20.18 2.26
N ALA A 71 4.59 18.95 2.00
CA ALA A 71 3.69 17.83 1.75
C ALA A 71 2.91 17.42 3.02
N ALA A 72 1.71 16.89 2.83
CA ALA A 72 0.98 16.20 3.88
C ALA A 72 1.58 14.80 4.08
N TYR A 73 2.15 14.55 5.26
CA TYR A 73 2.71 13.24 5.63
C TYR A 73 1.70 12.47 6.47
N LEU A 74 1.13 11.42 5.90
CA LEU A 74 0.01 10.69 6.48
C LEU A 74 0.39 9.27 6.87
N THR A 75 -0.19 8.83 7.99
CA THR A 75 -0.11 7.44 8.43
C THR A 75 -1.02 6.58 7.55
N PRO A 76 -0.57 5.38 7.10
CA PRO A 76 -1.38 4.50 6.27
C PRO A 76 -2.69 4.08 6.95
N ARG A 77 -3.81 4.17 6.23
CA ARG A 77 -5.14 3.66 6.63
C ARG A 77 -5.49 2.40 5.85
N PHE A 78 -4.86 1.28 6.20
CA PHE A 78 -4.99 0.02 5.45
C PHE A 78 -6.41 -0.51 5.34
N GLY A 79 -7.30 -0.25 6.30
CA GLY A 79 -8.72 -0.62 6.20
C GLY A 79 -9.39 0.01 4.96
N LEU A 80 -9.18 1.32 4.75
CA LEU A 80 -9.65 2.01 3.55
C LEU A 80 -9.05 1.41 2.27
N TYR A 81 -7.74 1.16 2.27
CA TYR A 81 -7.04 0.67 1.08
C TYR A 81 -7.49 -0.76 0.70
N GLN A 82 -7.72 -1.62 1.70
CA GLN A 82 -8.25 -2.96 1.49
C GLN A 82 -9.68 -2.94 0.97
N HIS A 83 -10.53 -2.06 1.52
CA HIS A 83 -11.90 -1.91 1.04
C HIS A 83 -11.96 -1.50 -0.44
N ILE A 84 -11.16 -0.50 -0.84
CA ILE A 84 -11.09 -0.08 -2.24
C ILE A 84 -10.52 -1.20 -3.12
N SER A 85 -9.47 -1.89 -2.66
CA SER A 85 -8.89 -3.04 -3.35
C SER A 85 -9.91 -4.15 -3.60
N GLN A 86 -10.78 -4.46 -2.62
CA GLN A 86 -11.83 -5.46 -2.77
C GLN A 86 -12.77 -5.10 -3.92
N ILE A 87 -13.27 -3.86 -3.97
CA ILE A 87 -14.14 -3.37 -5.05
C ILE A 87 -13.45 -3.52 -6.42
N VAL A 88 -12.18 -3.09 -6.52
CA VAL A 88 -11.43 -3.19 -7.79
C VAL A 88 -11.22 -4.65 -8.20
N MET A 89 -10.86 -5.52 -7.27
CA MET A 89 -10.65 -6.95 -7.55
C MET A 89 -11.96 -7.67 -7.92
N GLU A 90 -13.10 -7.25 -7.37
CA GLU A 90 -14.42 -7.73 -7.79
C GLU A 90 -14.72 -7.36 -9.24
N LEU A 91 -14.52 -6.09 -9.62
CA LEU A 91 -14.68 -5.63 -11.01
C LEU A 91 -13.77 -6.40 -11.98
N LEU A 92 -12.55 -6.74 -11.58
CA LEU A 92 -11.65 -7.57 -12.40
C LEU A 92 -12.16 -9.00 -12.56
N ARG A 93 -12.71 -9.61 -11.50
CA ARG A 93 -13.27 -10.97 -11.53
C ARG A 93 -14.53 -11.08 -12.37
N GLU A 94 -15.27 -9.98 -12.56
CA GLU A 94 -16.35 -9.92 -13.54
C GLU A 94 -15.87 -10.05 -14.98
N LEU A 95 -14.61 -9.66 -15.27
CA LEU A 95 -14.05 -9.75 -16.61
C LEU A 95 -13.51 -11.14 -16.95
N SER A 96 -13.03 -11.89 -15.97
CA SER A 96 -12.40 -13.20 -16.20
C SER A 96 -12.28 -14.02 -14.91
N PRO A 97 -12.36 -15.36 -14.99
CA PRO A 97 -11.98 -16.23 -13.88
C PRO A 97 -10.47 -16.24 -13.60
N LEU A 98 -9.63 -15.77 -14.54
CA LEU A 98 -8.18 -15.74 -14.41
C LEU A 98 -7.71 -14.32 -14.07
N VAL A 99 -7.78 -13.98 -12.77
CA VAL A 99 -7.24 -12.74 -12.19
C VAL A 99 -6.09 -13.10 -11.25
N GLU A 100 -4.89 -12.58 -11.50
CA GLU A 100 -3.71 -12.75 -10.64
C GLU A 100 -3.37 -11.44 -9.94
N PRO A 101 -3.81 -11.25 -8.67
CA PRO A 101 -3.40 -10.10 -7.86
C PRO A 101 -1.89 -10.11 -7.59
N LEU A 102 -1.25 -8.96 -7.74
CA LEU A 102 0.16 -8.74 -7.40
C LEU A 102 0.31 -7.95 -6.10
N SER A 103 -0.58 -6.99 -5.88
CA SER A 103 -0.68 -6.14 -4.69
C SER A 103 -2.14 -5.71 -4.46
N LEU A 104 -2.38 -4.78 -3.53
CA LEU A 104 -3.73 -4.24 -3.29
C LEU A 104 -4.26 -3.45 -4.50
N ASP A 105 -3.38 -2.85 -5.29
CA ASP A 105 -3.68 -1.94 -6.40
C ASP A 105 -3.40 -2.52 -7.78
N GLU A 106 -2.87 -3.74 -7.88
CA GLU A 106 -2.32 -4.25 -9.13
C GLU A 106 -2.70 -5.71 -9.38
N ALA A 107 -3.10 -6.03 -10.61
CA ALA A 107 -3.42 -7.39 -11.03
C ALA A 107 -3.24 -7.61 -12.54
N PHE A 108 -2.94 -8.86 -12.91
CA PHE A 108 -3.09 -9.34 -14.28
C PHE A 108 -4.45 -10.00 -14.48
N VAL A 109 -5.01 -9.86 -15.69
CA VAL A 109 -6.23 -10.54 -16.12
C VAL A 109 -6.03 -11.15 -17.49
N ASP A 110 -6.47 -12.39 -17.67
CA ASP A 110 -6.58 -13.03 -18.98
C ASP A 110 -7.98 -12.81 -19.55
N LEU A 111 -8.12 -11.84 -20.45
CA LEU A 111 -9.43 -11.47 -21.02
C LEU A 111 -9.99 -12.55 -21.94
N GLU A 112 -9.13 -13.35 -22.56
CA GLU A 112 -9.54 -14.44 -23.45
C GLU A 112 -10.23 -15.55 -22.65
N ALA A 113 -9.72 -15.86 -21.45
CA ALA A 113 -10.39 -16.78 -20.51
C ALA A 113 -11.74 -16.25 -20.00
N GLY A 114 -11.96 -14.94 -20.07
CA GLY A 114 -13.23 -14.27 -19.79
C GLY A 114 -14.21 -14.25 -20.97
N GLY A 115 -13.83 -14.82 -22.12
CA GLY A 115 -14.67 -14.82 -23.32
C GLY A 115 -14.66 -13.51 -24.11
N VAL A 116 -13.72 -12.59 -23.82
CA VAL A 116 -13.54 -11.38 -24.63
C VAL A 116 -13.01 -11.79 -26.00
N GLU A 117 -13.63 -11.27 -27.06
CA GLU A 117 -13.18 -11.49 -28.43
C GLU A 117 -11.70 -11.06 -28.56
N PRO A 118 -10.82 -11.92 -29.11
CA PRO A 118 -9.38 -11.66 -29.16
C PRO A 118 -9.02 -10.66 -30.29
N THR A 119 -9.66 -9.49 -30.31
CA THR A 119 -9.33 -8.39 -31.23
C THR A 119 -8.86 -7.16 -30.46
N PRO A 120 -7.93 -6.36 -31.02
CA PRO A 120 -7.48 -5.13 -30.34
C PRO A 120 -8.62 -4.15 -30.02
N ALA A 121 -9.68 -4.11 -30.84
CA ALA A 121 -10.83 -3.25 -30.62
C ALA A 121 -11.67 -3.70 -29.42
N ALA A 122 -12.00 -5.00 -29.33
CA ALA A 122 -12.79 -5.55 -28.23
C ALA A 122 -12.03 -5.44 -26.90
N VAL A 123 -10.75 -5.82 -26.88
CA VAL A 123 -9.90 -5.76 -25.68
C VAL A 123 -9.74 -4.31 -25.19
N ARG A 124 -9.53 -3.34 -26.11
CA ARG A 124 -9.50 -1.91 -25.75
C ARG A 124 -10.83 -1.45 -25.15
N ALA A 125 -11.97 -1.83 -25.74
CA ALA A 125 -13.28 -1.44 -25.24
C ALA A 125 -13.53 -1.95 -23.82
N VAL A 126 -13.09 -3.17 -23.50
CA VAL A 126 -13.14 -3.75 -22.14
C VAL A 126 -12.26 -2.96 -21.17
N GLY A 127 -11.02 -2.66 -21.53
CA GLY A 127 -10.12 -1.86 -20.68
C GLY A 127 -10.66 -0.46 -20.40
N GLU A 128 -11.22 0.22 -21.41
CA GLU A 128 -11.85 1.55 -21.21
C GLU A 128 -13.12 1.47 -20.34
N LYS A 129 -13.90 0.40 -20.48
CA LYS A 129 -15.07 0.15 -19.61
C LYS A 129 -14.62 -0.04 -18.16
N LEU A 130 -13.63 -0.90 -17.93
CA LEU A 130 -13.07 -1.15 -16.60
C LEU A 130 -12.62 0.15 -15.91
N ARG A 131 -11.87 0.99 -16.62
CA ARG A 131 -11.42 2.29 -16.07
C ARG A 131 -12.58 3.18 -15.62
N ARG A 132 -13.64 3.28 -16.44
CA ARG A 132 -14.85 4.04 -16.09
C ARG A 132 -15.58 3.45 -14.88
N ASP A 133 -15.65 2.12 -14.80
CA ASP A 133 -16.35 1.44 -13.72
C ASP A 133 -15.59 1.57 -12.40
N ILE A 134 -14.26 1.47 -12.41
CA ILE A 134 -13.41 1.75 -11.24
C ILE A 134 -13.61 3.19 -10.77
N ALA A 135 -13.56 4.17 -11.69
CA ALA A 135 -13.76 5.57 -11.35
C ALA A 135 -15.15 5.83 -10.74
N ARG A 136 -16.19 5.19 -11.29
CA ARG A 136 -17.56 5.29 -10.76
C ARG A 136 -17.69 4.66 -9.37
N ALA A 137 -17.12 3.49 -9.16
CA ALA A 137 -17.28 2.72 -7.92
C ALA A 137 -16.40 3.22 -6.77
N THR A 138 -15.24 3.79 -7.09
CA THR A 138 -14.23 4.14 -6.06
C THR A 138 -13.90 5.63 -5.99
N GLY A 139 -14.25 6.40 -7.02
CA GLY A 139 -13.79 7.79 -7.16
C GLY A 139 -12.30 7.92 -7.49
N LEU A 140 -11.59 6.82 -7.75
CA LEU A 140 -10.17 6.77 -8.07
C LEU A 140 -9.93 6.30 -9.50
N THR A 141 -8.75 6.60 -10.04
CA THR A 141 -8.33 6.19 -11.38
C THR A 141 -7.33 5.04 -11.31
N GLY A 142 -7.27 4.27 -12.41
CA GLY A 142 -6.26 3.24 -12.62
C GLY A 142 -5.85 3.22 -14.08
N SER A 143 -4.58 2.89 -14.31
CA SER A 143 -4.00 2.80 -15.64
C SER A 143 -3.98 1.35 -16.11
N VAL A 144 -4.28 1.15 -17.40
CA VAL A 144 -4.47 -0.17 -18.00
C VAL A 144 -3.47 -0.42 -19.11
N GLY A 145 -2.78 -1.54 -19.05
CA GLY A 145 -1.93 -2.04 -20.12
C GLY A 145 -2.51 -3.29 -20.76
N LEU A 146 -2.50 -3.36 -22.09
CA LEU A 146 -3.02 -4.49 -22.86
C LEU A 146 -1.92 -5.00 -23.79
N ALA A 147 -1.56 -6.28 -23.69
CA ALA A 147 -0.52 -6.88 -24.53
C ALA A 147 -0.66 -8.40 -24.66
N GLY A 148 0.20 -9.02 -25.48
CA GLY A 148 0.22 -10.48 -25.69
C GLY A 148 0.92 -11.27 -24.56
N SER A 149 1.49 -10.59 -23.57
CA SER A 149 2.19 -11.19 -22.43
C SER A 149 2.10 -10.31 -21.18
N LYS A 150 2.34 -10.92 -20.01
CA LYS A 150 2.33 -10.21 -18.72
C LYS A 150 3.35 -9.09 -18.65
N MET A 151 4.60 -9.36 -19.02
CA MET A 151 5.66 -8.35 -19.02
C MET A 151 5.23 -7.09 -19.77
N LEU A 152 4.75 -7.27 -21.01
CA LEU A 152 4.37 -6.15 -21.87
C LEU A 152 3.12 -5.44 -21.38
N ALA A 153 2.13 -6.17 -20.85
CA ALA A 153 0.94 -5.54 -20.28
C ALA A 153 1.31 -4.67 -19.08
N LYS A 154 2.21 -5.14 -18.20
CA LYS A 154 2.72 -4.34 -17.08
C LYS A 154 3.46 -3.09 -17.56
N ILE A 155 4.39 -3.22 -18.50
CA ILE A 155 5.10 -2.08 -19.10
C ILE A 155 4.11 -1.09 -19.72
N ALA A 156 3.13 -1.59 -20.48
CA ALA A 156 2.12 -0.76 -21.11
C ALA A 156 1.32 0.06 -20.08
N SER A 157 0.94 -0.54 -18.96
CA SER A 157 0.19 0.16 -17.92
C SER A 157 1.03 1.25 -17.24
N GLU A 158 2.33 1.05 -17.06
CA GLU A 158 3.22 2.07 -16.48
C GLU A 158 3.39 3.26 -17.42
N GLU A 159 3.59 3.01 -18.71
CA GLU A 159 3.66 4.05 -19.75
C GLU A 159 2.33 4.79 -19.94
N ALA A 160 1.21 4.16 -19.59
CA ALA A 160 -0.11 4.77 -19.65
C ALA A 160 -0.41 5.70 -18.47
N LYS A 161 0.40 5.72 -17.41
CA LYS A 161 0.12 6.52 -16.21
C LYS A 161 0.27 8.03 -16.46
N PRO A 162 -0.57 8.88 -15.81
CA PRO A 162 -1.75 8.54 -15.02
C PRO A 162 -3.03 8.41 -15.87
N ASP A 163 -4.03 7.69 -15.34
CA ASP A 163 -5.38 7.58 -15.88
C ASP A 163 -5.40 7.33 -17.40
N GLY A 164 -4.65 6.33 -17.85
CA GLY A 164 -4.52 6.03 -19.27
C GLY A 164 -4.70 4.56 -19.59
N LEU A 165 -4.74 4.29 -20.90
CA LEU A 165 -4.74 2.94 -21.43
C LEU A 165 -3.79 2.84 -22.62
N LEU A 166 -2.84 1.90 -22.56
CA LEU A 166 -1.95 1.58 -23.67
C LEU A 166 -2.12 0.13 -24.10
N LEU A 167 -2.29 -0.07 -25.41
CA LEU A 167 -2.33 -1.37 -26.06
C LEU A 167 -1.08 -1.54 -26.91
N ILE A 168 -0.31 -2.58 -26.63
CA ILE A 168 0.82 -3.03 -27.44
C ILE A 168 0.31 -4.08 -28.43
N ALA A 169 0.29 -3.74 -29.70
CA ALA A 169 -0.21 -4.62 -30.74
C ALA A 169 0.83 -5.72 -31.07
N PRO A 170 0.38 -6.94 -31.41
CA PRO A 170 1.26 -7.99 -31.89
C PRO A 170 2.17 -7.52 -33.03
N GLY A 171 3.46 -7.78 -32.93
CA GLY A 171 4.49 -7.38 -33.90
C GLY A 171 5.07 -5.96 -33.69
N THR A 172 4.60 -5.20 -32.70
CA THR A 172 5.14 -3.86 -32.36
C THR A 172 6.02 -3.83 -31.11
N GLU A 173 6.12 -4.97 -30.41
CA GLU A 173 6.66 -5.10 -29.06
C GLU A 173 8.11 -4.63 -28.99
N LEU A 174 8.97 -5.13 -29.88
CA LEU A 174 10.40 -4.82 -29.86
C LEU A 174 10.70 -3.35 -30.20
N GLY A 175 9.89 -2.73 -31.05
CA GLY A 175 10.03 -1.31 -31.37
C GLY A 175 9.71 -0.41 -30.17
N ILE A 176 8.78 -0.85 -29.30
CA ILE A 176 8.43 -0.16 -28.05
C ILE A 176 9.47 -0.46 -26.97
N LEU A 177 9.86 -1.73 -26.80
CA LEU A 177 10.78 -2.17 -25.76
C LEU A 177 12.22 -1.66 -25.97
N GLY A 178 12.75 -1.79 -27.18
CA GLY A 178 14.16 -1.56 -27.50
C GLY A 178 14.78 -0.29 -26.89
N PRO A 179 14.19 0.92 -27.08
CA PRO A 179 14.76 2.17 -26.57
C PRO A 179 14.59 2.37 -25.05
N MET A 180 13.80 1.54 -24.37
CA MET A 180 13.58 1.68 -22.93
C MET A 180 14.84 1.36 -22.14
N SER A 181 14.96 1.97 -20.95
CA SER A 181 15.98 1.54 -19.99
C SER A 181 15.78 0.07 -19.64
N VAL A 182 16.87 -0.67 -19.43
CA VAL A 182 16.82 -2.07 -18.98
C VAL A 182 16.04 -2.24 -17.67
N ARG A 183 15.92 -1.17 -16.86
CA ARG A 183 15.11 -1.14 -15.64
C ARG A 183 13.60 -1.20 -15.87
N ALA A 184 13.14 -1.01 -17.10
CA ALA A 184 11.74 -1.22 -17.47
C ALA A 184 11.34 -2.69 -17.43
N ILE A 185 12.30 -3.61 -17.57
CA ILE A 185 12.04 -5.06 -17.50
C ILE A 185 11.73 -5.46 -16.05
N PRO A 186 10.55 -6.05 -15.77
CA PRO A 186 10.22 -6.57 -14.45
C PRO A 186 11.25 -7.59 -13.97
N GLY A 187 11.78 -7.36 -12.76
CA GLY A 187 12.85 -8.18 -12.18
C GLY A 187 14.25 -7.56 -12.27
N VAL A 188 14.44 -6.48 -13.03
CA VAL A 188 15.70 -5.73 -13.07
C VAL A 188 15.72 -4.64 -11.98
N GLY A 189 16.19 -5.02 -10.80
CA GLY A 189 16.42 -4.09 -9.69
C GLY A 189 17.68 -3.23 -9.86
N PRO A 190 17.93 -2.26 -8.94
CA PRO A 190 19.12 -1.38 -9.01
C PRO A 190 20.46 -2.14 -9.06
N ALA A 191 20.58 -3.26 -8.35
CA ALA A 191 21.79 -4.07 -8.33
C ALA A 191 22.06 -4.73 -9.70
N THR A 192 21.05 -5.37 -10.30
CA THR A 192 21.13 -5.97 -11.64
C THR A 192 21.44 -4.90 -12.68
N ALA A 193 20.73 -3.77 -12.64
CA ALA A 193 20.94 -2.66 -13.56
C ALA A 193 22.37 -2.11 -13.48
N GLU A 194 22.93 -1.99 -12.29
CA GLU A 194 24.31 -1.55 -12.10
C GLU A 194 25.32 -2.57 -12.65
N THR A 195 25.08 -3.87 -12.49
CA THR A 195 25.92 -4.92 -13.10
C THR A 195 25.91 -4.83 -14.63
N LEU A 196 24.73 -4.66 -15.24
CA LEU A 196 24.58 -4.49 -16.69
C LEU A 196 25.24 -3.20 -17.18
N ARG A 197 25.06 -2.10 -16.45
CA ARG A 197 25.65 -0.80 -16.77
C ARG A 197 27.19 -0.87 -16.80
N ARG A 198 27.81 -1.62 -15.88
CA ARG A 198 29.28 -1.84 -15.90
C ARG A 198 29.75 -2.63 -17.12
N ALA A 199 28.88 -3.42 -17.74
CA ALA A 199 29.11 -4.10 -19.00
C ALA A 199 28.74 -3.23 -20.23
N GLY A 200 28.35 -1.97 -20.04
CA GLY A 200 27.93 -1.07 -21.12
C GLY A 200 26.47 -1.26 -21.56
N ILE A 201 25.69 -2.09 -20.86
CA ILE A 201 24.30 -2.40 -21.20
C ILE A 201 23.37 -1.52 -20.35
N THR A 202 22.58 -0.67 -21.01
CA THR A 202 21.70 0.32 -20.38
C THR A 202 20.27 0.29 -20.91
N THR A 203 20.07 -0.18 -22.14
CA THR A 203 18.77 -0.30 -22.80
C THR A 203 18.33 -1.77 -22.96
N VAL A 204 17.04 -1.97 -23.25
CA VAL A 204 16.51 -3.30 -23.55
C VAL A 204 17.09 -3.84 -24.86
N ALA A 205 17.25 -3.00 -25.89
CA ALA A 205 17.87 -3.40 -27.15
C ALA A 205 19.31 -3.90 -26.95
N GLU A 206 20.14 -3.15 -26.20
CA GLU A 206 21.50 -3.57 -25.85
C GLU A 206 21.52 -4.89 -25.05
N THR A 207 20.51 -5.10 -24.20
CA THR A 207 20.36 -6.35 -23.43
C THR A 207 20.07 -7.54 -24.36
N ALA A 208 19.21 -7.36 -25.35
CA ALA A 208 18.92 -8.38 -26.35
C ALA A 208 20.14 -8.65 -27.26
N GLU A 209 20.86 -7.60 -27.68
CA GLU A 209 22.07 -7.70 -28.52
C GLU A 209 23.24 -8.40 -27.82
N ALA A 210 23.36 -8.25 -26.49
CA ALA A 210 24.40 -8.93 -25.71
C ALA A 210 24.30 -10.47 -25.81
N GLY A 211 23.10 -11.00 -26.05
CA GLY A 211 22.85 -12.43 -26.17
C GLY A 211 22.75 -13.18 -24.83
N GLU A 212 22.20 -14.40 -24.89
CA GLU A 212 21.94 -15.20 -23.69
C GLU A 212 23.21 -15.57 -22.92
N ASP A 213 24.26 -16.00 -23.63
CA ASP A 213 25.51 -16.47 -23.01
C ASP A 213 26.17 -15.39 -22.16
N GLU A 214 26.18 -14.14 -22.64
CA GLU A 214 26.75 -13.01 -21.93
C GLU A 214 25.93 -12.66 -20.68
N LEU A 215 24.61 -12.64 -20.80
CA LEU A 215 23.72 -12.37 -19.66
C LEU A 215 23.81 -13.48 -18.61
N VAL A 216 23.94 -14.74 -19.02
CA VAL A 216 24.19 -15.87 -18.12
C VAL A 216 25.55 -15.75 -17.43
N ARG A 217 26.59 -15.30 -18.15
CA ARG A 217 27.91 -15.04 -17.57
C ARG A 217 27.87 -13.93 -16.52
N LEU A 218 27.12 -12.86 -16.77
CA LEU A 218 27.01 -11.70 -15.87
C LEU A 218 26.13 -11.95 -14.65
N LEU A 219 25.01 -12.67 -14.82
CA LEU A 219 23.92 -12.74 -13.84
C LEU A 219 23.64 -14.16 -13.33
N GLY A 220 24.31 -15.18 -13.88
CA GLY A 220 24.04 -16.58 -13.64
C GLY A 220 22.90 -17.12 -14.50
N ARG A 221 22.83 -18.46 -14.63
CA ARG A 221 21.93 -19.16 -15.55
C ARG A 221 20.46 -18.76 -15.42
N ALA A 222 19.93 -18.78 -14.20
CA ALA A 222 18.50 -18.53 -13.98
C ALA A 222 18.11 -17.07 -14.29
N HIS A 223 18.88 -16.10 -13.82
CA HIS A 223 18.55 -14.68 -14.01
C HIS A 223 18.92 -14.18 -15.41
N GLY A 224 20.08 -14.60 -15.94
CA GLY A 224 20.54 -14.23 -17.27
C GLY A 224 19.66 -14.76 -18.39
N GLY A 225 19.31 -16.06 -18.36
CA GLY A 225 18.41 -16.64 -19.36
C GLY A 225 17.01 -16.04 -19.29
N GLY A 226 16.49 -15.81 -18.08
CA GLY A 226 15.21 -15.12 -17.89
C GLY A 226 15.22 -13.69 -18.41
N LEU A 227 16.28 -12.92 -18.15
CA LEU A 227 16.42 -11.56 -18.66
C LEU A 227 16.52 -11.52 -20.18
N TYR A 228 17.26 -12.45 -20.79
CA TYR A 228 17.36 -12.54 -22.25
C TYR A 228 16.00 -12.80 -22.91
N ALA A 229 15.24 -13.76 -22.38
CA ALA A 229 13.88 -14.05 -22.86
C ALA A 229 13.02 -12.80 -22.81
N LEU A 230 12.99 -12.09 -21.68
CA LEU A 230 12.22 -10.87 -21.52
C LEU A 230 12.69 -9.72 -22.44
N ALA A 231 14.00 -9.53 -22.59
CA ALA A 231 14.56 -8.47 -23.44
C ALA A 231 14.24 -8.69 -24.94
N THR A 232 14.07 -9.95 -25.35
CA THR A 232 13.65 -10.33 -26.71
C THR A 232 12.12 -10.45 -26.86
N GLY A 233 11.37 -9.97 -25.86
CA GLY A 233 9.90 -9.97 -25.86
C GLY A 233 9.26 -11.28 -25.39
N HIS A 234 10.01 -12.35 -25.15
CA HIS A 234 9.46 -13.66 -24.80
C HIS A 234 9.06 -13.74 -23.32
N ASP A 235 7.75 -13.83 -23.08
CA ASP A 235 7.16 -14.10 -21.77
C ASP A 235 5.92 -14.99 -21.93
N ASP A 236 6.10 -16.29 -21.68
CA ASP A 236 5.04 -17.30 -21.80
C ASP A 236 4.37 -17.64 -20.45
N ARG A 237 4.63 -16.85 -19.39
CA ARG A 237 4.01 -17.09 -18.08
C ARG A 237 2.49 -16.86 -18.17
N PRO A 238 1.64 -17.86 -17.85
CA PRO A 238 0.20 -17.70 -17.85
C PRO A 238 -0.25 -16.83 -16.67
N VAL A 239 -1.44 -16.22 -16.78
CA VAL A 239 -2.16 -15.63 -15.63
C VAL A 239 -2.68 -16.77 -14.76
N VAL A 240 -2.40 -16.71 -13.46
CA VAL A 240 -2.73 -17.76 -12.49
C VAL A 240 -3.59 -17.15 -11.40
N ALA A 241 -4.82 -17.64 -11.27
CA ALA A 241 -5.84 -17.05 -10.39
C ALA A 241 -5.48 -17.10 -8.90
N ASP A 242 -4.69 -18.10 -8.49
CA ASP A 242 -4.37 -18.31 -7.08
C ASP A 242 -2.92 -18.76 -6.88
N ARG A 243 -2.29 -18.24 -5.83
CA ARG A 243 -1.00 -18.71 -5.33
C ARG A 243 -1.12 -18.89 -3.84
N ASP A 244 -1.07 -20.15 -3.41
CA ASP A 244 -0.91 -20.47 -2.01
C ASP A 244 0.30 -19.72 -1.42
N ALA A 245 0.08 -19.04 -0.30
CA ALA A 245 1.15 -18.40 0.44
C ALA A 245 2.20 -19.46 0.81
N LYS A 246 3.47 -19.17 0.52
CA LYS A 246 4.57 -20.09 0.87
C LYS A 246 5.06 -19.90 2.31
N SER A 247 4.75 -18.74 2.89
CA SER A 247 5.10 -18.38 4.24
C SER A 247 4.18 -17.28 4.77
N VAL A 248 4.07 -17.21 6.10
CA VAL A 248 3.45 -16.11 6.84
C VAL A 248 4.54 -15.51 7.72
N SER A 249 4.70 -14.19 7.68
CA SER A 249 5.68 -13.51 8.55
C SER A 249 5.20 -12.14 9.00
N VAL A 250 5.79 -11.70 10.12
CA VAL A 250 5.62 -10.37 10.69
C VAL A 250 6.98 -9.86 11.12
N GLU A 251 7.26 -8.59 10.88
CA GLU A 251 8.50 -7.95 11.27
C GLU A 251 8.25 -6.48 11.62
N ASP A 252 8.99 -5.98 12.60
CA ASP A 252 8.92 -4.60 13.05
C ASP A 252 10.33 -3.98 13.03
N THR A 253 10.46 -2.79 12.43
CA THR A 253 11.63 -1.93 12.61
C THR A 253 11.38 -1.02 13.80
N PHE A 254 12.24 -1.10 14.82
CA PHE A 254 12.09 -0.30 16.03
C PHE A 254 12.52 1.14 15.81
N ALA A 255 11.91 2.07 16.55
CA ALA A 255 12.23 3.51 16.48
C ALA A 255 13.68 3.79 16.92
N GLU A 256 14.14 3.04 17.92
CA GLU A 256 15.50 3.02 18.46
C GLU A 256 15.99 1.57 18.46
N ASP A 257 17.30 1.37 18.35
CA ASP A 257 17.86 0.02 18.36
C ASP A 257 17.73 -0.61 19.76
N LEU A 258 17.29 -1.86 19.82
CA LEU A 258 17.15 -2.59 21.07
C LEU A 258 18.51 -3.16 21.47
N THR A 259 19.08 -2.65 22.56
CA THR A 259 20.35 -3.13 23.13
C THR A 259 20.18 -4.01 24.35
N ASP A 260 18.98 -4.05 24.92
CA ASP A 260 18.62 -4.91 26.05
C ASP A 260 18.10 -6.25 25.56
N ARG A 261 18.79 -7.34 25.94
CA ARG A 261 18.46 -8.71 25.55
C ARG A 261 17.06 -9.11 25.99
N THR A 262 16.65 -8.76 27.21
CA THR A 262 15.31 -9.09 27.73
C THR A 262 14.23 -8.42 26.90
N ARG A 263 14.46 -7.18 26.47
CA ARG A 263 13.54 -6.47 25.57
C ARG A 263 13.46 -7.09 24.18
N VAL A 264 14.59 -7.55 23.63
CA VAL A 264 14.64 -8.28 22.35
C VAL A 264 13.80 -9.56 22.43
N GLU A 265 13.94 -10.33 23.50
CA GLU A 265 13.18 -11.57 23.74
C GLU A 265 11.68 -11.31 23.86
N LEU A 266 11.28 -10.27 24.60
CA LEU A 266 9.89 -9.86 24.75
C LEU A 266 9.26 -9.48 23.39
N GLU A 267 9.97 -8.68 22.60
CA GLU A 267 9.51 -8.27 21.27
C GLU A 267 9.43 -9.46 20.30
N LEU A 268 10.39 -10.39 20.37
CA LEU A 268 10.35 -11.61 19.57
C LEU A 268 9.14 -12.48 19.91
N ALA A 269 8.83 -12.68 21.20
CA ALA A 269 7.66 -13.42 21.64
C ALA A 269 6.37 -12.75 21.16
N ARG A 270 6.27 -11.41 21.26
CA ARG A 270 5.14 -10.64 20.74
C ARG A 270 4.97 -10.81 19.22
N LEU A 271 6.07 -10.83 18.48
CA LEU A 271 6.07 -11.07 17.02
C LEU A 271 5.66 -12.51 16.69
N ALA A 272 6.12 -13.51 17.44
CA ALA A 272 5.69 -14.88 17.28
C ALA A 272 4.17 -15.02 17.46
N ASP A 273 3.60 -14.41 18.50
CA ASP A 273 2.15 -14.42 18.73
C ASP A 273 1.35 -13.76 17.61
N ARG A 274 1.87 -12.64 17.08
CA ARG A 274 1.28 -11.98 15.90
C ARG A 274 1.37 -12.87 14.67
N CYS A 275 2.50 -13.55 14.47
CA CYS A 275 2.68 -14.48 13.36
C CYS A 275 1.66 -15.62 13.44
N VAL A 276 1.48 -16.21 14.62
CA VAL A 276 0.50 -17.27 14.89
C VAL A 276 -0.93 -16.80 14.63
N ARG A 277 -1.31 -15.61 15.12
CA ARG A 277 -2.65 -15.05 14.84
C ARG A 277 -2.89 -14.89 13.33
N ARG A 278 -1.88 -14.45 12.58
CA ARG A 278 -1.99 -14.31 11.13
C ARG A 278 -2.03 -15.67 10.41
N LEU A 279 -1.27 -16.64 10.91
CA LEU A 279 -1.24 -18.02 10.41
C LEU A 279 -2.61 -18.70 10.59
N ARG A 280 -3.18 -18.60 11.80
CA ARG A 280 -4.53 -19.06 12.13
C ARG A 280 -5.62 -18.37 11.34
N GLY A 281 -5.55 -17.05 11.22
CA GLY A 281 -6.49 -16.27 10.40
C GLY A 281 -6.49 -16.66 8.92
N ALA A 282 -5.39 -17.25 8.43
CA ALA A 282 -5.29 -17.81 7.09
C ALA A 282 -5.69 -19.30 7.01
N GLY A 283 -6.09 -19.93 8.11
CA GLY A 283 -6.45 -21.35 8.17
C GLY A 283 -5.27 -22.29 7.92
N ARG A 284 -4.03 -21.82 8.15
CA ARG A 284 -2.81 -22.60 7.88
C ARG A 284 -2.11 -22.98 9.17
N SER A 285 -1.28 -24.02 9.09
CA SER A 285 -0.19 -24.32 10.03
C SER A 285 1.12 -24.33 9.25
N GLY A 286 2.27 -24.45 9.92
CA GLY A 286 3.53 -24.58 9.18
C GLY A 286 4.66 -25.19 9.98
N ARG A 287 5.68 -25.68 9.28
CA ARG A 287 6.70 -26.55 9.86
C ARG A 287 8.02 -25.86 10.15
N THR A 288 8.35 -24.80 9.42
CA THR A 288 9.66 -24.14 9.55
C THR A 288 9.50 -22.75 10.14
N VAL A 289 9.99 -22.57 11.38
CA VAL A 289 10.05 -21.28 12.05
C VAL A 289 11.32 -20.56 11.62
N VAL A 290 11.21 -19.27 11.32
CA VAL A 290 12.29 -18.42 10.84
C VAL A 290 12.31 -17.16 11.69
N ILE A 291 13.49 -16.77 12.18
CA ILE A 291 13.70 -15.42 12.71
C ILE A 291 14.57 -14.61 11.76
N LYS A 292 14.30 -13.31 11.72
CA LYS A 292 15.12 -12.32 11.03
C LYS A 292 15.56 -11.27 12.04
N VAL A 293 16.86 -11.01 12.08
CA VAL A 293 17.46 -9.98 12.93
C VAL A 293 18.24 -9.05 12.04
N ARG A 294 17.93 -7.75 12.08
CA ARG A 294 18.74 -6.72 11.42
C ARG A 294 19.41 -5.85 12.47
N SER A 295 20.71 -5.66 12.32
CA SER A 295 21.53 -4.84 13.22
C SER A 295 21.49 -3.35 12.83
N TYR A 296 22.07 -2.50 13.68
CA TYR A 296 22.15 -1.04 13.46
C TYR A 296 22.82 -0.65 12.12
N ASP A 297 23.78 -1.45 11.65
CA ASP A 297 24.55 -1.28 10.41
C ASP A 297 23.84 -1.85 9.15
N PHE A 298 22.57 -2.26 9.30
CA PHE A 298 21.73 -2.90 8.28
C PHE A 298 22.15 -4.32 7.87
N SER A 299 23.17 -4.91 8.49
CA SER A 299 23.44 -6.34 8.33
C SER A 299 22.22 -7.15 8.78
N THR A 300 21.83 -8.14 7.98
CA THR A 300 20.63 -8.95 8.23
C THR A 300 21.02 -10.41 8.38
N LEU A 301 20.67 -10.99 9.51
CA LEU A 301 20.81 -12.40 9.82
C LEU A 301 19.44 -13.08 9.75
N THR A 302 19.39 -14.25 9.12
CA THR A 302 18.22 -15.12 9.14
C THR A 302 18.64 -16.46 9.74
N ARG A 303 17.81 -17.00 10.64
CA ARG A 303 17.98 -18.33 11.25
C ARG A 303 16.64 -19.06 11.16
N SER A 304 16.68 -20.37 10.98
CA SER A 304 15.46 -21.17 10.85
C SER A 304 15.59 -22.54 11.49
N GLU A 305 14.51 -23.03 12.07
CA GLU A 305 14.35 -24.38 12.63
C GLU A 305 13.16 -25.05 11.93
N THR A 306 13.33 -26.32 11.51
CA THR A 306 12.22 -27.11 10.95
C THR A 306 11.76 -28.13 11.97
N LEU A 307 10.50 -28.04 12.37
CA LEU A 307 9.86 -28.88 13.37
C LEU A 307 9.47 -30.25 12.77
N ARG A 308 9.11 -31.21 13.65
CA ARG A 308 8.70 -32.57 13.25
C ARG A 308 7.39 -32.58 12.47
N GLY A 309 6.43 -31.74 12.87
CA GLY A 309 5.15 -31.56 12.23
C GLY A 309 4.83 -30.08 12.02
N PRO A 310 3.90 -29.76 11.10
CA PRO A 310 3.39 -28.40 11.00
C PRO A 310 2.59 -28.07 12.25
N THR A 311 2.74 -26.86 12.77
CA THR A 311 2.04 -26.40 13.97
C THR A 311 1.54 -24.98 13.79
N ASP A 312 0.52 -24.62 14.54
CA ASP A 312 0.08 -23.24 14.76
C ASP A 312 0.11 -22.88 16.25
N ASP A 313 0.70 -23.72 17.10
CA ASP A 313 0.74 -23.52 18.53
C ASP A 313 1.65 -22.32 18.87
N PRO A 314 1.11 -21.28 19.52
CA PRO A 314 1.90 -20.11 19.89
C PRO A 314 3.04 -20.44 20.84
N ALA A 315 2.89 -21.42 21.76
CA ALA A 315 3.96 -21.83 22.66
C ALA A 315 5.12 -22.46 21.88
N VAL A 316 4.84 -23.39 20.96
CA VAL A 316 5.85 -24.07 20.16
C VAL A 316 6.61 -23.07 19.27
N ILE A 317 5.89 -22.15 18.61
CA ILE A 317 6.52 -21.15 17.73
C ILE A 317 7.35 -20.15 18.53
N ARG A 318 6.88 -19.70 19.72
CA ARG A 318 7.66 -18.83 20.61
C ARG A 318 8.95 -19.51 21.07
N GLU A 319 8.87 -20.76 21.50
CA GLU A 319 10.03 -21.50 22.00
C GLU A 319 11.07 -21.73 20.90
N ALA A 320 10.63 -22.11 19.70
CA ALA A 320 11.51 -22.25 18.53
C ALA A 320 12.16 -20.90 18.15
N ALA A 321 11.40 -19.81 18.15
CA ALA A 321 11.95 -18.48 17.88
C ALA A 321 13.01 -18.08 18.93
N ALA A 322 12.75 -18.35 20.22
CA ALA A 322 13.69 -18.08 21.31
C ALA A 322 15.00 -18.87 21.15
N ARG A 323 14.93 -20.19 20.90
CA ARG A 323 16.13 -21.01 20.61
C ARG A 323 16.94 -20.48 19.43
N LEU A 324 16.27 -20.02 18.38
CA LEU A 324 16.95 -19.42 17.24
C LEU A 324 17.66 -18.11 17.60
N LEU A 325 17.10 -17.33 18.54
CA LEU A 325 17.68 -16.07 19.01
C LEU A 325 18.89 -16.29 19.92
N ASP A 326 18.97 -17.39 20.66
CA ASP A 326 20.13 -17.73 21.52
C ASP A 326 21.45 -17.82 20.73
N GLY A 327 21.36 -18.23 19.46
CA GLY A 327 22.50 -18.26 18.54
C GLY A 327 22.83 -16.91 17.87
N VAL A 328 22.23 -15.81 18.30
CA VAL A 328 22.39 -14.48 17.69
C VAL A 328 22.97 -13.49 18.68
N ASP A 329 24.12 -12.90 18.32
CA ASP A 329 24.67 -11.76 19.04
C ASP A 329 23.79 -10.52 18.80
N THR A 330 23.31 -9.95 19.89
CA THR A 330 22.40 -8.80 19.93
C THR A 330 23.02 -7.59 20.61
N THR A 331 24.28 -7.69 21.05
CA THR A 331 24.99 -6.66 21.83
C THR A 331 25.18 -5.35 21.06
N ALA A 332 25.38 -5.44 19.74
CA ALA A 332 25.55 -4.29 18.87
C ALA A 332 24.25 -3.48 18.63
N GLY A 333 23.11 -3.95 19.16
CA GLY A 333 21.81 -3.33 18.99
C GLY A 333 21.02 -3.89 17.81
N VAL A 334 19.77 -4.26 18.09
CA VAL A 334 18.83 -4.82 17.12
C VAL A 334 17.90 -3.74 16.58
N ARG A 335 17.97 -3.51 15.27
CA ARG A 335 17.16 -2.52 14.53
C ARG A 335 15.81 -3.05 14.08
N LEU A 336 15.75 -4.30 13.64
CA LEU A 336 14.52 -4.99 13.25
C LEU A 336 14.55 -6.44 13.73
N LEU A 337 13.39 -6.90 14.19
CA LEU A 337 13.10 -8.31 14.43
C LEU A 337 11.94 -8.76 13.55
N GLY A 338 12.01 -9.99 13.08
CA GLY A 338 10.92 -10.66 12.38
C GLY A 338 10.80 -12.11 12.77
N VAL A 339 9.57 -12.60 12.79
CA VAL A 339 9.24 -14.02 12.92
C VAL A 339 8.41 -14.43 11.71
N GLY A 340 8.73 -15.58 11.14
CA GLY A 340 7.99 -16.17 10.05
C GLY A 340 7.85 -17.67 10.20
N VAL A 341 6.82 -18.21 9.56
CA VAL A 341 6.55 -19.63 9.43
C VAL A 341 6.45 -19.97 7.95
N SER A 342 7.12 -21.03 7.50
CA SER A 342 7.08 -21.54 6.14
C SER A 342 6.87 -23.06 6.11
N GLY A 343 6.77 -23.64 4.90
CA GLY A 343 6.33 -25.02 4.75
C GLY A 343 4.89 -25.17 5.23
N LEU A 344 4.02 -24.28 4.73
CA LEU A 344 2.63 -24.19 5.18
C LEU A 344 1.84 -25.43 4.76
N ALA A 345 0.93 -25.85 5.61
CA ALA A 345 -0.05 -26.89 5.36
C ALA A 345 -1.44 -26.37 5.76
N ASP A 346 -2.49 -26.98 5.22
CA ASP A 346 -3.83 -26.77 5.76
C ASP A 346 -3.86 -27.22 7.22
N TYR A 347 -4.60 -26.48 8.04
CA TYR A 347 -4.76 -26.83 9.44
C TYR A 347 -5.32 -28.26 9.57
N THR A 348 -4.46 -29.21 9.93
CA THR A 348 -4.84 -30.51 10.46
C THR A 348 -4.74 -30.44 11.97
N GLN A 349 -5.88 -30.65 12.65
CA GLN A 349 -5.94 -30.82 14.09
C GLN A 349 -4.84 -31.81 14.52
N GLU A 350 -3.93 -31.36 15.40
CA GLU A 350 -2.90 -32.24 15.94
C GLU A 350 -3.59 -33.42 16.64
N ASP A 351 -3.19 -34.64 16.25
CA ASP A 351 -3.77 -35.89 16.74
C ASP A 351 -3.54 -35.96 18.24
N LEU A 352 -4.62 -35.94 19.02
CA LEU A 352 -4.63 -35.90 20.49
C LEU A 352 -3.85 -37.06 21.15
N PHE A 353 -3.46 -38.06 20.34
CA PHE A 353 -2.75 -39.27 20.74
C PHE A 353 -1.21 -39.17 20.65
N ALA A 354 -0.64 -38.11 20.07
CA ALA A 354 0.82 -37.98 19.97
C ALA A 354 1.51 -37.62 21.31
N GLN A 355 0.75 -37.12 22.30
CA GLN A 355 1.27 -36.80 23.64
C GLN A 355 1.17 -37.96 24.64
N ALA A 356 0.50 -39.07 24.30
CA ALA A 356 0.29 -40.20 25.22
C ALA A 356 1.43 -41.24 25.24
N ALA A 357 2.49 -41.08 24.42
CA ALA A 357 3.57 -42.06 24.30
C ALA A 357 4.85 -41.70 25.10
N SER A 358 4.78 -40.76 26.04
CA SER A 358 5.93 -40.36 26.86
C SER A 358 5.53 -40.07 28.31
N ALA A 359 5.05 -41.09 29.02
CA ALA A 359 5.08 -41.12 30.48
C ALA A 359 5.27 -42.58 30.96
N PRO A 360 6.31 -42.90 31.74
CA PRO A 360 6.35 -44.13 32.52
C PRO A 360 5.61 -43.93 33.85
N ASP A 361 4.57 -44.75 34.02
CA ASP A 361 4.15 -45.46 35.23
C ASP A 361 4.45 -44.83 36.62
N GLU A 362 3.44 -44.22 37.25
CA GLU A 362 3.28 -44.21 38.71
C GLU A 362 1.78 -44.36 39.09
N THR A 363 1.55 -45.20 40.10
CA THR A 363 0.30 -45.79 40.60
C THR A 363 -0.67 -44.84 41.32
N PRO A 364 -1.96 -45.24 41.52
CA PRO A 364 -3.04 -44.36 41.98
C PRO A 364 -3.32 -44.46 43.49
N GLU A 365 -3.60 -43.32 44.13
CA GLU A 365 -4.33 -43.25 45.42
C GLU A 365 -5.32 -42.07 45.44
N ALA A 366 -6.30 -42.18 46.33
CA ALA A 366 -7.69 -41.80 46.12
C ALA A 366 -8.13 -40.45 46.72
N SER A 367 -9.19 -39.90 46.09
CA SER A 367 -10.33 -39.11 46.64
C SER A 367 -10.11 -38.05 47.72
N ALA A 368 -10.56 -36.81 47.44
CA ALA A 368 -11.58 -36.12 48.24
C ALA A 368 -12.11 -34.88 47.50
N ASP A 369 -13.43 -34.79 47.43
CA ASP A 369 -14.19 -33.58 47.09
C ASP A 369 -13.97 -32.49 48.14
N GLU A 370 -13.64 -31.27 47.73
CA GLU A 370 -13.98 -30.06 48.49
C GLU A 370 -14.41 -28.94 47.53
N GLU A 371 -15.72 -28.69 47.52
CA GLU A 371 -16.33 -27.46 47.05
C GLU A 371 -15.87 -26.29 47.93
N GLY A 372 -15.25 -25.29 47.31
CA GLY A 372 -14.83 -24.07 47.99
C GLY A 372 -14.99 -22.88 47.06
N GLU A 373 -16.11 -22.17 47.22
CA GLU A 373 -16.35 -20.84 46.64
C GLU A 373 -15.17 -19.90 46.94
N SER A 374 -14.56 -19.34 45.89
CA SER A 374 -13.71 -18.14 46.05
C SER A 374 -14.20 -17.06 45.11
N ALA A 375 -14.64 -15.97 45.75
CA ALA A 375 -15.17 -14.77 45.14
C ALA A 375 -14.20 -14.18 44.13
N GLY A 376 -14.72 -13.86 42.94
CA GLY A 376 -14.00 -13.15 41.89
C GLY A 376 -13.58 -11.76 42.35
N ALA A 377 -12.31 -11.62 42.75
CA ALA A 377 -11.65 -10.34 42.80
C ALA A 377 -11.31 -9.94 41.36
N GLN A 378 -12.14 -9.08 40.77
CA GLN A 378 -11.83 -8.41 39.51
C GLN A 378 -10.54 -7.61 39.69
N GLN A 379 -9.48 -8.10 39.05
CA GLN A 379 -8.23 -7.38 38.87
C GLN A 379 -8.55 -6.09 38.12
N PRO A 380 -8.13 -4.90 38.62
CA PRO A 380 -8.38 -3.65 37.92
C PRO A 380 -7.78 -3.74 36.53
N ALA A 381 -8.61 -3.51 35.52
CA ALA A 381 -8.18 -3.45 34.13
C ALA A 381 -7.02 -2.46 34.01
N ASP A 382 -5.92 -2.90 33.39
CA ASP A 382 -4.81 -2.02 33.05
C ASP A 382 -5.37 -0.77 32.33
N PRO A 383 -4.89 0.44 32.66
CA PRO A 383 -5.33 1.63 31.97
C PRO A 383 -5.09 1.46 30.48
N ALA A 384 -6.15 1.66 29.68
CA ALA A 384 -6.05 1.59 28.24
C ALA A 384 -4.87 2.47 27.76
N PRO A 385 -4.03 1.97 26.84
CA PRO A 385 -2.87 2.72 26.39
C PRO A 385 -3.30 4.11 25.91
N PRO A 386 -2.48 5.15 26.12
CA PRO A 386 -2.86 6.52 25.84
C PRO A 386 -3.29 6.68 24.37
N ARG A 387 -4.45 7.33 24.16
CA ARG A 387 -5.00 7.60 22.82
C ARG A 387 -3.95 8.31 21.97
N ARG A 388 -3.53 7.68 20.87
CA ARG A 388 -2.49 8.21 19.99
C ARG A 388 -3.09 8.73 18.69
N TRP A 389 -3.20 10.05 18.58
CA TRP A 389 -3.71 10.74 17.40
C TRP A 389 -2.60 10.91 16.36
N LEU A 390 -2.55 10.05 15.34
CA LEU A 390 -1.56 10.14 14.27
C LEU A 390 -2.11 10.90 13.06
N PRO A 391 -1.27 11.70 12.34
CA PRO A 391 -1.65 12.33 11.09
C PRO A 391 -2.32 11.36 10.11
N GLY A 392 -3.46 11.77 9.55
CA GLY A 392 -4.23 11.00 8.58
C GLY A 392 -5.39 10.19 9.14
N LEU A 393 -5.37 9.84 10.44
CA LEU A 393 -6.43 9.05 11.07
C LEU A 393 -7.76 9.79 11.11
N ASP A 394 -8.84 9.05 10.90
CA ASP A 394 -10.21 9.56 10.96
C ASP A 394 -10.70 9.64 12.41
N VAL A 395 -11.47 10.68 12.68
CA VAL A 395 -12.05 10.96 13.99
C VAL A 395 -13.46 11.49 13.81
N ARG A 396 -14.23 11.43 14.88
CA ARG A 396 -15.54 12.09 14.98
C ARG A 396 -15.59 12.91 16.24
N HIS A 397 -16.09 14.13 16.14
CA HIS A 397 -16.41 14.97 17.27
C HIS A 397 -17.93 15.09 17.44
N ALA A 398 -18.43 15.04 18.67
CA ALA A 398 -19.87 15.14 18.94
C ALA A 398 -20.52 16.42 18.38
N GLU A 399 -19.81 17.55 18.45
CA GLU A 399 -20.27 18.86 17.94
C GLU A 399 -19.90 19.11 16.47
N TYR A 400 -18.71 18.71 16.04
CA TYR A 400 -18.15 19.13 14.73
C TYR A 400 -18.27 18.06 13.65
N GLY A 401 -18.78 16.87 14.00
CA GLY A 401 -18.97 15.77 13.07
C GLY A 401 -17.65 15.08 12.67
N PRO A 402 -17.61 14.43 11.49
CA PRO A 402 -16.44 13.73 10.99
C PRO A 402 -15.26 14.66 10.71
N GLY A 403 -14.05 14.17 10.92
CA GLY A 403 -12.82 14.86 10.59
C GLY A 403 -11.62 13.94 10.56
N TRP A 404 -10.45 14.53 10.37
CA TRP A 404 -9.19 13.81 10.34
C TRP A 404 -8.07 14.57 11.04
N VAL A 405 -7.16 13.83 11.64
CA VAL A 405 -6.03 14.36 12.41
C VAL A 405 -4.97 14.93 11.46
N GLN A 406 -4.66 16.22 11.58
CA GLN A 406 -3.53 16.84 10.87
C GLN A 406 -2.20 16.64 11.63
N GLY A 407 -2.27 16.61 12.96
CA GLY A 407 -1.11 16.37 13.83
C GLY A 407 -1.47 16.44 15.31
N SER A 408 -0.57 15.94 16.15
CA SER A 408 -0.70 15.97 17.60
C SER A 408 0.65 16.23 18.27
N GLY A 409 0.62 16.83 19.45
CA GLY A 409 1.80 17.16 20.25
C GLY A 409 1.47 18.10 21.40
N LEU A 410 2.29 18.10 22.45
CA LEU A 410 2.15 19.01 23.61
C LEU A 410 0.75 18.96 24.26
N GLY A 411 0.15 17.77 24.35
CA GLY A 411 -1.19 17.58 24.92
C GLY A 411 -2.34 18.09 24.04
N ARG A 412 -2.07 18.46 22.78
CA ARG A 412 -3.08 18.93 21.83
C ARG A 412 -3.14 18.09 20.55
N VAL A 413 -4.31 18.07 19.93
CA VAL A 413 -4.56 17.45 18.62
C VAL A 413 -5.23 18.46 17.69
N THR A 414 -4.72 18.58 16.47
CA THR A 414 -5.30 19.44 15.44
C THR A 414 -6.06 18.57 14.45
N VAL A 415 -7.36 18.85 14.31
CA VAL A 415 -8.31 18.10 13.49
C VAL A 415 -8.91 19.03 12.45
N ARG A 416 -9.03 18.54 11.22
CA ARG A 416 -9.82 19.18 10.16
C ARG A 416 -11.14 18.44 10.01
N PHE A 417 -12.25 19.16 10.18
CA PHE A 417 -13.61 18.59 10.12
C PHE A 417 -14.17 18.73 8.71
N GLU A 418 -14.01 17.67 7.91
CA GLU A 418 -14.48 17.57 6.53
C GLU A 418 -14.87 16.13 6.19
N THR A 419 -15.70 15.95 5.17
CA THR A 419 -16.07 14.64 4.61
C THR A 419 -15.55 14.53 3.18
N PRO A 420 -15.48 13.33 2.59
CA PRO A 420 -14.99 13.16 1.22
C PRO A 420 -15.75 13.99 0.16
N TRP A 421 -16.95 14.45 0.47
CA TRP A 421 -17.83 15.17 -0.44
C TRP A 421 -18.22 16.56 0.04
N SER A 422 -17.58 17.08 1.09
CA SER A 422 -17.73 18.47 1.49
C SER A 422 -16.70 19.37 0.78
N ALA A 423 -16.90 20.68 0.86
CA ALA A 423 -15.80 21.62 0.67
C ALA A 423 -14.71 21.40 1.77
N PRO A 424 -13.47 21.90 1.57
CA PRO A 424 -12.46 21.87 2.61
C PRO A 424 -12.95 22.46 3.93
N GLY A 425 -12.85 21.66 4.99
CA GLY A 425 -13.48 21.97 6.27
C GLY A 425 -12.68 22.91 7.18
N ARG A 426 -13.26 23.27 8.33
CA ARG A 426 -12.57 24.08 9.34
C ARG A 426 -11.58 23.24 10.15
N VAL A 427 -10.50 23.88 10.59
CA VAL A 427 -9.50 23.28 11.49
C VAL A 427 -9.77 23.72 12.91
N ARG A 428 -9.67 22.80 13.86
CA ARG A 428 -9.67 23.10 15.30
C ARG A 428 -8.57 22.34 16.01
N THR A 429 -8.05 22.95 17.08
CA THR A 429 -7.08 22.31 17.96
C THR A 429 -7.73 22.05 19.32
N LEU A 430 -7.85 20.79 19.67
CA LEU A 430 -8.52 20.28 20.87
C LEU A 430 -7.50 19.70 21.86
N ALA A 431 -7.94 19.42 23.08
CA ALA A 431 -7.16 18.61 24.02
C ALA A 431 -7.08 17.16 23.50
N VAL A 432 -5.97 16.45 23.75
CA VAL A 432 -5.81 15.06 23.29
C VAL A 432 -6.76 14.08 23.99
N ASP A 433 -7.24 14.46 25.17
CA ASP A 433 -8.18 13.73 26.03
C ASP A 433 -9.60 14.32 25.97
N ASP A 434 -9.89 15.13 24.95
CA ASP A 434 -11.24 15.66 24.71
C ASP A 434 -12.26 14.50 24.67
N PRO A 435 -13.23 14.45 25.60
CA PRO A 435 -14.17 13.34 25.69
C PRO A 435 -15.15 13.29 24.51
N ALA A 436 -15.33 14.40 23.78
CA ALA A 436 -16.19 14.45 22.62
C ALA A 436 -15.46 13.99 21.34
N LEU A 437 -14.15 13.75 21.38
CA LEU A 437 -13.34 13.29 20.25
C LEU A 437 -13.07 11.78 20.32
N GLU A 438 -13.51 11.06 19.31
CA GLU A 438 -13.39 9.60 19.22
C GLU A 438 -12.73 9.17 17.90
N PRO A 439 -11.99 8.05 17.86
CA PRO A 439 -11.60 7.41 16.61
C PRO A 439 -12.83 7.07 15.77
N ALA A 440 -12.72 7.20 14.45
CA ALA A 440 -13.79 6.84 13.53
C ALA A 440 -13.26 5.92 12.42
N GLU A 441 -14.17 5.16 11.82
CA GLU A 441 -13.89 4.45 10.59
C GLU A 441 -13.90 5.40 9.38
N PRO A 442 -13.14 5.11 8.32
CA PRO A 442 -13.18 5.88 7.09
C PRO A 442 -14.59 5.94 6.50
N LEU A 443 -15.02 7.14 6.09
CA LEU A 443 -16.24 7.30 5.29
C LEU A 443 -16.02 6.73 3.86
N PRO A 444 -17.08 6.27 3.18
CA PRO A 444 -17.02 5.93 1.76
C PRO A 444 -16.41 7.06 0.93
N LEU A 445 -15.81 6.75 -0.22
CA LEU A 445 -15.28 7.81 -1.12
C LEU A 445 -16.34 8.34 -2.09
N VAL A 446 -17.26 7.47 -2.49
CA VAL A 446 -18.39 7.79 -3.38
C VAL A 446 -19.65 7.91 -2.53
N ARG A 447 -20.50 8.91 -2.81
CA ARG A 447 -21.79 9.03 -2.13
C ARG A 447 -22.76 7.98 -2.67
N ASP A 448 -23.43 7.26 -1.77
CA ASP A 448 -24.66 6.57 -2.12
C ASP A 448 -25.72 7.63 -2.44
N THR A 449 -26.21 7.63 -3.68
CA THR A 449 -27.22 8.59 -4.14
C THR A 449 -28.61 8.35 -3.53
N ASP A 450 -28.77 7.28 -2.74
CA ASP A 450 -30.05 6.84 -2.18
C ASP A 450 -30.19 7.05 -0.66
N GLY A 451 -29.22 7.71 0.00
CA GLY A 451 -29.24 8.01 1.44
C GLY A 451 -29.62 9.46 1.77
N PRO A 452 -30.25 9.75 2.93
CA PRO A 452 -30.54 11.13 3.34
C PRO A 452 -29.24 11.92 3.54
N ASP A 453 -29.18 13.14 3.00
CA ASP A 453 -28.02 14.03 3.13
C ASP A 453 -27.65 14.23 4.62
N PRO A 454 -26.37 14.06 5.01
CA PRO A 454 -25.94 14.42 6.34
C PRO A 454 -26.08 15.94 6.49
N VAL A 455 -26.81 16.34 7.54
CA VAL A 455 -27.14 17.73 7.86
C VAL A 455 -25.87 18.58 7.88
N ASP A 456 -25.80 19.55 6.97
CA ASP A 456 -24.75 20.58 6.96
C ASP A 456 -24.94 21.49 8.17
N HIS A 457 -24.13 21.31 9.21
CA HIS A 457 -24.04 22.26 10.32
C HIS A 457 -23.18 23.45 9.91
N GLY A 458 -23.64 24.20 8.92
CA GLY A 458 -23.21 25.56 8.65
C GLY A 458 -23.64 26.46 9.81
N GLY A 459 -22.80 26.61 10.84
CA GLY A 459 -22.97 27.63 11.87
C GLY A 459 -22.92 29.05 11.25
N PRO A 460 -23.67 30.03 11.79
CA PRO A 460 -23.93 31.30 11.14
C PRO A 460 -22.64 32.11 10.93
N ALA A 461 -22.55 32.75 9.77
CA ALA A 461 -21.51 33.73 9.48
C ALA A 461 -21.73 34.96 10.36
N ASP A 462 -20.91 35.12 11.39
CA ASP A 462 -20.86 36.34 12.19
C ASP A 462 -20.11 37.42 11.39
N HIS A 463 -20.87 38.22 10.65
CA HIS A 463 -20.38 39.45 10.04
C HIS A 463 -20.39 40.56 11.10
N GLY A 464 -19.26 40.69 11.81
CA GLY A 464 -18.96 41.90 12.58
C GLY A 464 -18.83 43.10 11.64
N GLY A 465 -19.89 43.90 11.52
CA GLY A 465 -19.84 45.23 10.93
C GLY A 465 -19.44 46.28 11.97
N PRO A 466 -18.60 47.27 11.65
CA PRO A 466 -18.38 48.42 12.51
C PRO A 466 -19.54 49.42 12.36
N GLY A 467 -19.87 50.08 13.47
CA GLY A 467 -21.04 50.93 13.64
C GLY A 467 -21.11 52.18 12.77
N GLY A 468 -22.33 52.67 12.60
CA GLY A 468 -22.64 53.94 11.95
C GLY A 468 -22.93 55.08 12.93
N GLN A 469 -22.66 56.30 12.44
CA GLN A 469 -23.19 57.65 12.74
C GLN A 469 -22.29 58.60 11.91
N ASP A 470 -22.71 59.56 11.08
CA ASP A 470 -23.93 60.35 10.94
C ASP A 470 -23.99 60.96 9.52
N GLY A 471 -25.21 61.31 9.06
CA GLY A 471 -25.46 62.63 8.44
C GLY A 471 -25.26 62.80 6.91
N PRO A 472 -26.27 63.28 6.15
CA PRO A 472 -26.29 63.28 4.67
C PRO A 472 -26.03 64.64 4.04
N GLU A 473 -25.60 64.69 2.77
CA GLU A 473 -25.94 65.76 1.81
C GLU A 473 -25.51 65.42 0.36
N GLY A 474 -26.40 65.70 -0.61
CA GLY A 474 -25.99 66.16 -1.95
C GLY A 474 -25.89 65.16 -3.12
N VAL A 475 -27.00 64.99 -3.84
CA VAL A 475 -27.15 64.47 -5.23
C VAL A 475 -26.79 65.61 -6.24
N PRO A 476 -26.67 65.43 -7.58
CA PRO A 476 -26.19 64.36 -8.49
C PRO A 476 -25.12 64.85 -9.52
N GLY A 477 -24.66 63.97 -10.42
CA GLY A 477 -24.32 64.43 -11.78
C GLY A 477 -23.64 63.42 -12.71
N SER A 478 -24.38 62.95 -13.72
CA SER A 478 -23.98 62.60 -15.12
C SER A 478 -22.72 61.73 -15.32
N GLY A 479 -22.75 60.63 -16.07
CA GLY A 479 -23.44 60.38 -17.33
C GLY A 479 -22.42 59.76 -18.31
N GLY A 480 -22.89 58.92 -19.25
CA GLY A 480 -22.11 58.51 -20.42
C GLY A 480 -21.63 57.07 -20.44
N SER A 481 -22.44 56.19 -21.06
CA SER A 481 -21.95 55.02 -21.81
C SER A 481 -21.59 55.47 -23.26
N PRO A 482 -21.31 54.54 -24.20
CA PRO A 482 -20.04 53.86 -24.46
C PRO A 482 -19.59 54.10 -25.93
N GLU A 483 -18.76 53.21 -26.50
CA GLU A 483 -18.27 53.10 -27.91
C GLU A 483 -16.76 53.37 -28.05
N SER A 484 -15.97 52.73 -28.91
CA SER A 484 -16.15 51.64 -29.87
C SER A 484 -14.77 51.24 -30.44
N ALA A 485 -14.74 50.09 -31.11
CA ALA A 485 -13.99 49.76 -32.33
C ALA A 485 -12.44 49.70 -32.33
N GLY A 486 -11.93 48.66 -33.01
CA GLY A 486 -10.55 48.64 -33.49
C GLY A 486 -10.07 47.27 -33.96
N ALA A 487 -10.53 46.84 -35.14
CA ALA A 487 -10.05 45.67 -35.87
C ALA A 487 -8.58 45.81 -36.33
N GLY A 488 -7.91 44.67 -36.61
CA GLY A 488 -6.67 44.67 -37.38
C GLY A 488 -6.03 43.30 -37.48
N ALA A 489 -6.10 42.69 -38.66
CA ALA A 489 -5.72 41.32 -38.97
C ALA A 489 -4.32 41.19 -39.63
N CYS A 490 -3.87 39.93 -39.71
CA CYS A 490 -3.01 39.31 -40.73
C CYS A 490 -1.49 39.57 -40.76
N GLY A 491 -0.74 38.46 -40.89
CA GLY A 491 0.63 38.45 -41.42
C GLY A 491 1.33 37.09 -41.23
N ALA A 492 1.40 36.30 -42.30
CA ALA A 492 1.96 34.95 -42.35
C ALA A 492 3.47 34.92 -42.71
N GLY A 493 4.09 33.73 -42.55
CA GLY A 493 5.36 33.31 -43.16
C GLY A 493 6.57 33.36 -42.22
N SER A 494 7.58 32.50 -42.27
CA SER A 494 7.92 31.30 -43.04
C SER A 494 9.38 30.97 -42.64
N SER A 495 9.66 29.69 -42.37
CA SER A 495 10.91 28.95 -42.65
C SER A 495 12.27 29.39 -42.04
N ARG A 496 12.81 28.53 -41.15
CA ARG A 496 14.13 27.82 -41.18
C ARG A 496 15.45 28.57 -41.49
N PRO A 497 16.64 28.08 -41.08
CA PRO A 497 17.10 26.68 -40.98
C PRO A 497 16.99 26.02 -39.62
#